data_AF-A0A7Y3KYJ0-F1
#
_entry.id   AF-A0A7Y3KYJ0-F1
#
_cell.length_a   1.000
_cell.length_b   1.000
_cell.length_c   1.000
_cell.angle_alpha   90.00
_cell.angle_beta   90.00
_cell.angle_gamma   90.00
#
_symmetry.space_group_name_H-M   'P 1'
#
loop_
_entity.id
_entity.type
_entity.pdbx_description
1 polymer ?
#
loop_
_entity_poly.entity_id
_entity_poly.type
_entity_poly.pdbx_seq_one_letter_code
_entity_poly.pdbx_strand_id
1 'polypeptide(L)'
;FDPTTAIAEMRFTVGLGSPSPSRLRDLASYMGGVLAGGEFGEYFNSSKVSALDEGFLVGSLDAVLRTPDGKFRIVDYKTDQLAGARRPFDSVMLRRHMVEHHYPWQALFYSVALHRFLSERVSGYDPAHHLGGVDYYFVRVVGDPRAHDEDGLFTWNIPPEAVSEASRIMGEAR
;
A
#
# COMPACT_ATOMS: atom_id res chain seq x y z
N PHE A 1 1.78 -12.56 -18.19
CA PHE A 1 0.86 -12.65 -17.04
C PHE A 1 0.27 -14.04 -17.05
N ASP A 2 0.56 -14.88 -16.06
CA ASP A 2 -0.06 -16.21 -15.90
C ASP A 2 -1.14 -16.08 -14.81
N PRO A 3 -2.43 -16.21 -15.14
CA PRO A 3 -3.52 -16.07 -14.17
C PRO A 3 -3.51 -17.18 -13.10
N THR A 4 -2.79 -18.29 -13.29
CA THR A 4 -2.74 -19.40 -12.33
C THR A 4 -1.84 -19.11 -11.12
N THR A 5 -1.00 -18.08 -11.18
CA THR A 5 -0.13 -17.65 -10.08
C THR A 5 -0.67 -16.44 -9.31
N ALA A 6 -1.85 -15.94 -9.70
CA ALA A 6 -2.54 -14.84 -9.04
C ALA A 6 -3.40 -15.35 -7.88
N ILE A 7 -3.31 -14.69 -6.72
CA ILE A 7 -4.26 -14.86 -5.62
C ILE A 7 -5.28 -13.73 -5.74
N ALA A 8 -6.47 -14.08 -6.24
CA ALA A 8 -7.47 -13.13 -6.71
C ALA A 8 -8.24 -12.38 -5.61
N GLU A 9 -8.10 -12.79 -4.35
CA GLU A 9 -8.63 -12.07 -3.17
C GLU A 9 -7.87 -12.57 -1.94
N MET A 10 -7.30 -11.66 -1.14
CA MET A 10 -6.75 -12.01 0.18
C MET A 10 -7.43 -11.15 1.22
N ARG A 11 -8.40 -11.73 1.92
CA ARG A 11 -8.89 -11.12 3.15
C ARG A 11 -7.90 -11.42 4.24
N PHE A 12 -7.20 -10.39 4.68
CA PHE A 12 -6.56 -10.41 5.98
C PHE A 12 -7.53 -9.71 6.94
N THR A 13 -7.82 -10.32 8.08
CA THR A 13 -8.09 -9.48 9.25
C THR A 13 -6.70 -9.19 9.74
N VAL A 14 -6.14 -8.00 9.49
CA VAL A 14 -4.78 -7.81 9.98
C VAL A 14 -4.89 -7.88 11.50
N GLY A 15 -4.33 -8.92 12.09
CA GLY A 15 -3.91 -8.87 13.47
C GLY A 15 -2.72 -7.91 13.54
N LEU A 16 -2.94 -6.60 13.40
CA LEU A 16 -1.91 -5.60 13.70
C LEU A 16 -1.72 -5.47 15.23
N GLY A 17 -2.48 -6.24 16.01
CA GLY A 17 -3.07 -5.70 17.23
C GLY A 17 -3.97 -4.52 16.87
N SER A 18 -4.64 -3.90 17.82
CA SER A 18 -4.97 -2.49 17.66
C SER A 18 -3.68 -1.74 17.99
N PRO A 19 -2.82 -1.35 17.01
CA PRO A 19 -1.58 -0.68 17.34
C PRO A 19 -1.94 0.56 18.16
N SER A 20 -1.34 0.68 19.33
CA SER A 20 -1.60 1.83 20.18
C SER A 20 -1.30 3.12 19.40
N PRO A 21 -1.97 4.24 19.69
CA PRO A 21 -1.66 5.52 19.06
C PRO A 21 -0.17 5.90 19.16
N SER A 22 0.55 5.41 20.17
CA SER A 22 2.01 5.56 20.25
C SER A 22 2.75 4.79 19.17
N ARG A 23 2.45 3.50 18.94
CA ARG A 23 3.08 2.69 17.89
C ARG A 23 2.84 3.26 16.50
N LEU A 24 1.65 3.77 16.25
CA LEU A 24 1.34 4.44 14.98
C LEU A 24 2.14 5.74 14.80
N ARG A 25 2.41 6.50 15.87
CA ARG A 25 3.31 7.67 15.81
C ARG A 25 4.76 7.26 15.58
N ASP A 26 5.22 6.21 16.26
CA ASP A 26 6.57 5.68 16.09
C ASP A 26 6.77 5.22 14.64
N LEU A 27 5.76 4.54 14.09
CA LEU A 27 5.74 4.11 12.69
C LEU A 27 5.75 5.30 11.72
N ALA A 28 4.95 6.35 12.00
CA ALA A 28 4.93 7.56 11.17
C ALA A 28 6.31 8.24 11.14
N SER A 29 6.94 8.39 12.30
CA SER A 29 8.29 8.96 12.45
C SER A 29 9.33 8.13 11.70
N TYR A 30 9.29 6.80 11.86
CA TYR A 30 10.18 5.88 11.16
C TYR A 30 10.04 6.01 9.63
N MET A 31 8.81 5.91 9.11
CA MET A 31 8.56 6.00 7.68
C MET A 31 8.96 7.36 7.11
N GLY A 32 8.67 8.44 7.84
CA GLY A 32 9.07 9.79 7.43
C GLY A 32 10.58 10.00 7.36
N GLY A 33 11.35 9.30 8.21
CA GLY A 33 12.81 9.27 8.15
C GLY A 33 13.37 8.42 7.01
N VAL A 34 12.85 7.19 6.84
CA VAL A 34 13.29 6.27 5.79
C VAL A 34 12.96 6.79 4.38
N LEU A 35 11.82 7.45 4.24
CA LEU A 35 11.35 8.01 2.96
C LEU A 35 11.76 9.48 2.78
N ALA A 36 12.72 10.00 3.55
CA ALA A 36 13.12 11.41 3.46
C ALA A 36 13.54 11.79 2.03
N GLY A 37 12.87 12.79 1.46
CA GLY A 37 13.09 13.23 0.06
C GLY A 37 12.49 12.30 -1.01
N GLY A 38 11.78 11.25 -0.61
CA GLY A 38 11.11 10.29 -1.49
C GLY A 38 9.59 10.34 -1.42
N GLU A 39 8.96 9.36 -2.07
CA GLU A 39 7.50 9.22 -2.14
C GLU A 39 6.89 9.12 -0.73
N PHE A 40 5.93 9.99 -0.43
CA PHE A 40 5.22 10.10 0.86
C PHE A 40 6.07 10.41 2.12
N GLY A 41 7.35 10.74 2.01
CA GLY A 41 8.18 11.07 3.19
C GLY A 41 7.64 12.27 3.99
N GLU A 42 7.31 13.37 3.31
CA GLU A 42 6.69 14.54 3.93
C GLU A 42 5.30 14.23 4.50
N TYR A 43 4.55 13.36 3.80
CA TYR A 43 3.25 12.90 4.25
C TYR A 43 3.34 12.18 5.60
N PHE A 44 4.25 11.21 5.76
CA PHE A 44 4.39 10.50 7.04
C PHE A 44 4.92 11.41 8.16
N ASN A 45 5.84 12.33 7.86
CA ASN A 45 6.34 13.30 8.83
C ASN A 45 5.26 14.27 9.35
N SER A 46 4.29 14.63 8.50
CA SER A 46 3.20 15.55 8.84
C SER A 46 1.88 14.85 9.21
N SER A 47 1.82 13.52 9.05
CA SER A 47 0.61 12.73 9.21
C SER A 47 0.07 12.77 10.63
N LYS A 48 -1.21 13.15 10.75
CA LYS A 48 -1.96 13.01 12.01
C LYS A 48 -2.58 11.63 12.08
N VAL A 49 -1.92 10.73 12.80
CA VAL A 49 -2.39 9.35 13.07
C VAL A 49 -3.84 9.29 13.59
N SER A 50 -4.29 10.30 14.33
CA SER A 50 -5.66 10.36 14.86
C SER A 50 -6.75 10.50 13.78
N ALA A 51 -6.38 10.75 12.53
CA ALA A 51 -7.30 10.78 11.39
C ALA A 51 -7.56 9.39 10.77
N LEU A 52 -6.84 8.36 11.21
CA LEU A 52 -7.04 6.99 10.76
C LEU A 52 -8.24 6.37 11.49
N ASP A 53 -9.23 5.93 10.73
CA ASP A 53 -10.33 5.12 11.27
C ASP A 53 -9.91 3.67 11.53
N GLU A 54 -10.75 2.92 12.26
CA GLU A 54 -10.53 1.49 12.52
C GLU A 54 -10.60 0.64 11.24
N GLY A 55 -11.23 1.14 10.18
CA GLY A 55 -11.34 0.48 8.87
C GLY A 55 -10.00 0.32 8.16
N PHE A 56 -9.05 1.25 8.37
CA PHE A 56 -7.67 1.09 7.88
C PHE A 56 -6.94 -0.10 8.51
N LEU A 57 -7.31 -0.48 9.74
CA LEU A 57 -6.69 -1.58 10.48
C LEU A 57 -7.37 -2.94 10.19
N VAL A 58 -8.58 -2.92 9.65
CA VAL A 58 -9.39 -4.09 9.30
C VAL A 58 -9.87 -3.94 7.85
N GLY A 59 -8.99 -4.26 6.89
CA GLY A 59 -9.28 -4.14 5.46
C GLY A 59 -9.10 -5.46 4.70
N SER A 60 -9.56 -5.51 3.45
CA SER A 60 -9.24 -6.57 2.50
C SER A 60 -8.40 -6.00 1.38
N LEU A 61 -7.33 -6.68 0.96
CA LEU A 61 -6.70 -6.36 -0.32
C LEU A 61 -7.48 -7.04 -1.43
N ASP A 62 -7.59 -6.38 -2.58
CA ASP A 62 -8.32 -6.93 -3.71
C ASP A 62 -7.57 -8.09 -4.36
N ALA A 63 -6.27 -7.96 -4.64
CA ALA A 63 -5.49 -9.08 -5.18
C ALA A 63 -4.00 -9.01 -4.84
N VAL A 64 -3.36 -10.18 -4.80
CA VAL A 64 -1.89 -10.30 -4.77
C VAL A 64 -1.45 -11.08 -5.99
N LEU A 65 -0.56 -10.49 -6.78
CA LEU A 65 -0.02 -11.08 -7.99
C LEU A 65 1.43 -11.47 -7.78
N ARG A 66 1.80 -12.69 -8.18
CA ARG A 66 3.20 -13.08 -8.29
C ARG A 66 3.72 -12.72 -9.68
N THR A 67 4.72 -11.84 -9.74
CA THR A 67 5.37 -11.40 -10.98
C THR A 67 6.31 -12.47 -11.54
N PRO A 68 6.69 -12.40 -12.83
CA PRO A 68 7.61 -13.38 -13.43
C PRO A 68 8.98 -13.47 -12.75
N ASP A 69 9.47 -12.38 -12.15
CA ASP A 69 10.70 -12.33 -11.36
C ASP A 69 10.51 -12.84 -9.91
N GLY A 70 9.32 -13.34 -9.56
CA GLY A 70 9.04 -14.02 -8.31
C GLY A 70 8.55 -13.12 -7.17
N LYS A 71 8.41 -11.81 -7.39
CA LYS A 71 7.91 -10.85 -6.39
C LYS A 71 6.39 -10.90 -6.26
N PHE A 72 5.89 -10.57 -5.08
CA PHE A 72 4.48 -10.44 -4.79
C PHE A 72 4.12 -8.95 -4.77
N ARG A 73 3.22 -8.54 -5.66
CA ARG A 73 2.67 -7.17 -5.74
C ARG A 73 1.23 -7.17 -5.29
N ILE A 74 0.87 -6.17 -4.49
CA ILE A 74 -0.52 -5.91 -4.10
C ILE A 74 -1.18 -5.10 -5.21
N VAL A 75 -2.42 -5.46 -5.55
CA VAL A 75 -3.27 -4.72 -6.47
C VAL A 75 -4.54 -4.34 -5.72
N ASP A 76 -4.88 -3.04 -5.75
CA ASP A 76 -6.05 -2.47 -5.09
C ASP A 76 -6.83 -1.61 -6.09
N TYR A 77 -8.10 -1.92 -6.30
CA TYR A 77 -8.99 -1.22 -7.21
C TYR A 77 -9.77 -0.15 -6.45
N LYS A 78 -9.68 1.10 -6.89
CA LYS A 78 -10.43 2.22 -6.33
C LYS A 78 -11.46 2.75 -7.31
N THR A 79 -12.70 2.86 -6.84
CA THR A 79 -13.80 3.47 -7.61
C THR A 79 -13.95 4.97 -7.34
N ASP A 80 -12.93 5.63 -6.80
CA ASP A 80 -13.03 7.03 -6.40
C ASP A 80 -13.31 7.94 -7.60
N GLN A 81 -13.99 9.07 -7.35
CA GLN A 81 -14.03 10.15 -8.34
C GLN A 81 -12.77 10.99 -8.21
N LEU A 82 -11.90 10.89 -9.22
CA LEU A 82 -10.74 11.78 -9.31
C LEU A 82 -11.21 13.16 -9.80
N ALA A 83 -11.03 14.18 -8.97
CA ALA A 83 -11.47 15.55 -9.27
C ALA A 83 -10.36 16.34 -9.98
N GLY A 84 -10.72 17.15 -10.97
CA GLY A 84 -9.75 18.00 -11.70
C GLY A 84 -10.27 18.44 -13.06
N ALA A 85 -10.08 19.73 -13.39
CA ALA A 85 -10.73 20.35 -14.56
C ALA A 85 -10.10 19.97 -15.92
N ARG A 86 -8.85 19.48 -15.96
CA ARG A 86 -8.14 19.20 -17.23
C ARG A 86 -7.50 17.81 -17.31
N ARG A 87 -6.77 17.37 -16.28
CA ARG A 87 -6.15 16.04 -16.22
C ARG A 87 -6.22 15.47 -14.79
N PRO A 88 -7.36 14.92 -14.36
CA PRO A 88 -7.51 14.37 -13.00
C PRO A 88 -6.67 13.10 -12.75
N PHE A 89 -6.04 12.55 -13.80
CA PHE A 89 -5.38 11.24 -13.79
C PHE A 89 -3.86 11.30 -13.87
N ASP A 90 -3.27 12.49 -13.97
CA ASP A 90 -1.81 12.61 -14.00
C ASP A 90 -1.18 12.24 -12.64
N SER A 91 0.13 11.96 -12.67
CA SER A 91 0.85 11.47 -11.49
C SER A 91 0.85 12.46 -10.31
N VAL A 92 0.70 13.76 -10.56
CA VAL A 92 0.64 14.78 -9.51
C VAL A 92 -0.72 14.74 -8.82
N MET A 93 -1.80 14.69 -9.61
CA MET A 93 -3.16 14.59 -9.10
C MET A 93 -3.40 13.27 -8.37
N LEU A 94 -2.90 12.15 -8.92
CA LEU A 94 -2.99 10.85 -8.25
C LEU A 94 -2.22 10.85 -6.92
N ARG A 95 -0.99 11.38 -6.87
CA ARG A 95 -0.24 11.49 -5.61
C ARG A 95 -0.99 12.30 -4.55
N ARG A 96 -1.60 13.42 -4.96
CA ARG A 96 -2.41 14.25 -4.07
C ARG A 96 -3.64 13.48 -3.57
N HIS A 97 -4.36 12.81 -4.47
CA HIS A 97 -5.52 12.00 -4.14
C HIS A 97 -5.17 10.87 -3.16
N MET A 98 -4.03 10.20 -3.37
CA MET A 98 -3.48 9.19 -2.46
C MET A 98 -3.29 9.75 -1.05
N VAL A 99 -2.69 10.93 -0.92
CA VAL A 99 -2.47 11.61 0.37
C VAL A 99 -3.79 12.01 1.03
N GLU A 100 -4.72 12.60 0.28
CA GLU A 100 -6.01 13.06 0.79
C GLU A 100 -6.87 11.92 1.36
N HIS A 101 -6.75 10.71 0.80
CA HIS A 101 -7.49 9.52 1.23
C HIS A 101 -6.69 8.61 2.16
N HIS A 102 -5.50 9.05 2.61
CA HIS A 102 -4.62 8.27 3.48
C HIS A 102 -4.21 6.89 2.94
N TYR A 103 -4.24 6.70 1.61
CA TYR A 103 -3.83 5.45 0.97
C TYR A 103 -2.37 5.05 1.19
N PRO A 104 -1.40 5.93 1.51
CA PRO A 104 -0.07 5.49 1.93
C PRO A 104 -0.09 4.67 3.24
N TRP A 105 -0.98 4.99 4.19
CA TRP A 105 -1.15 4.18 5.40
C TRP A 105 -1.75 2.81 5.05
N GLN A 106 -2.77 2.80 4.20
CA GLN A 106 -3.38 1.56 3.70
C GLN A 106 -2.33 0.66 3.01
N ALA A 107 -1.55 1.21 2.08
CA ALA A 107 -0.51 0.50 1.35
C ALA A 107 0.56 -0.11 2.28
N LEU A 108 0.97 0.65 3.32
CA LEU A 108 1.93 0.17 4.32
C LEU A 108 1.36 -1.00 5.13
N PHE A 109 0.13 -0.88 5.63
CA PHE A 109 -0.51 -1.94 6.40
C PHE A 109 -0.74 -3.20 5.56
N TYR A 110 -1.12 -3.04 4.29
CA TYR A 110 -1.31 -4.16 3.38
C TYR A 110 0.02 -4.86 3.10
N SER A 111 1.10 -4.09 2.95
CA SER A 111 2.45 -4.63 2.76
C SER A 111 2.95 -5.38 4.00
N VAL A 112 2.66 -4.88 5.21
CA VAL A 112 2.96 -5.58 6.47
C VAL A 112 2.16 -6.89 6.58
N ALA A 113 0.88 -6.86 6.24
CA ALA A 113 0.03 -8.05 6.24
C ALA A 113 0.54 -9.12 5.26
N LEU A 114 0.87 -8.70 4.03
CA LEU A 114 1.46 -9.58 3.01
C LEU A 114 2.81 -10.13 3.48
N HIS A 115 3.68 -9.29 4.04
CA HIS A 115 4.97 -9.71 4.56
C HIS A 115 4.85 -10.83 5.59
N ARG A 116 3.93 -10.68 6.55
CA ARG A 116 3.65 -11.71 7.57
C ARG A 116 3.10 -12.98 6.93
N PHE A 117 2.10 -12.84 6.06
CA PHE A 117 1.50 -13.98 5.36
C PHE A 117 2.53 -14.82 4.58
N LEU A 118 3.43 -14.15 3.85
CA LEU A 118 4.47 -14.82 3.06
C LEU A 118 5.53 -15.47 3.96
N SER A 119 5.91 -14.82 5.08
CA SER A 119 6.88 -15.38 6.02
C SER A 119 6.48 -16.72 6.63
N GLU A 120 5.17 -16.97 6.74
CA GLU A 120 4.61 -18.23 7.25
C GLU A 120 4.50 -19.33 6.19
N ARG A 121 4.44 -18.97 4.89
CA ARG A 121 4.01 -19.87 3.81
C ARG A 121 5.04 -20.13 2.74
N VAL A 122 5.94 -19.18 2.52
CA VAL A 122 6.98 -19.26 1.49
C VAL A 122 8.27 -19.76 2.13
N SER A 123 8.68 -20.97 1.76
CA SER A 123 9.99 -21.50 2.18
C SER A 123 11.11 -20.63 1.61
N GLY A 124 12.08 -20.26 2.45
CA GLY A 124 13.17 -19.37 2.04
C GLY A 124 12.70 -17.93 1.76
N TYR A 125 11.59 -17.49 2.36
CA TYR A 125 11.11 -16.12 2.23
C TYR A 125 12.19 -15.11 2.63
N ASP A 126 12.40 -14.15 1.75
CA ASP A 126 13.26 -12.98 1.91
C ASP A 126 12.51 -11.75 1.40
N PRO A 127 12.21 -10.75 2.26
CA PRO A 127 11.52 -9.53 1.87
C PRO A 127 12.16 -8.83 0.66
N ALA A 128 13.49 -8.78 0.57
CA ALA A 128 14.20 -8.08 -0.50
C ALA A 128 13.97 -8.70 -1.89
N HIS A 129 13.76 -10.03 -1.91
CA HIS A 129 13.54 -10.79 -3.14
C HIS A 129 12.05 -11.01 -3.45
N HIS A 130 11.19 -10.98 -2.44
CA HIS A 130 9.79 -11.39 -2.60
C HIS A 130 8.80 -10.23 -2.50
N LEU A 131 9.11 -9.10 -1.87
CA LEU A 131 8.18 -7.96 -1.84
C LEU A 131 8.33 -7.12 -3.10
N GLY A 132 7.19 -6.87 -3.76
CA GLY A 132 7.11 -6.09 -5.00
C GLY A 132 6.58 -4.66 -4.82
N GLY A 133 5.82 -4.38 -3.76
CA GLY A 133 5.14 -3.09 -3.58
C GLY A 133 3.65 -3.17 -3.90
N VAL A 134 3.04 -2.01 -4.18
CA VAL A 134 1.59 -1.86 -4.31
C VAL A 134 1.23 -1.08 -5.56
N ASP A 135 0.16 -1.51 -6.23
CA ASP A 135 -0.43 -0.88 -7.40
C ASP A 135 -1.90 -0.53 -7.12
N TYR A 136 -2.22 0.76 -7.19
CA TYR A 136 -3.59 1.27 -7.07
C TYR A 136 -4.15 1.56 -8.46
N TYR A 137 -5.26 0.91 -8.79
CA TYR A 137 -5.97 1.09 -10.06
C TYR A 137 -7.26 1.85 -9.85
N PHE A 138 -7.30 3.10 -10.31
CA PHE A 138 -8.49 3.94 -10.29
C PHE A 138 -9.39 3.59 -11.47
N VAL A 139 -10.31 2.65 -11.27
CA VAL A 139 -11.06 2.01 -12.38
C VAL A 139 -11.97 2.97 -13.14
N ARG A 140 -12.35 4.11 -12.55
CA ARG A 140 -13.18 5.13 -13.22
C ARG A 140 -12.43 5.91 -14.30
N VAL A 141 -11.10 5.79 -14.36
CA VAL A 141 -10.29 6.35 -15.45
C VAL A 141 -10.55 5.59 -16.76
N VAL A 142 -10.86 4.29 -16.66
CA VAL A 142 -11.14 3.45 -17.83
C VAL A 142 -12.38 3.97 -18.55
N GLY A 143 -12.20 4.37 -19.80
CA GLY A 143 -13.28 4.90 -20.64
C GLY A 143 -13.54 6.41 -20.46
N ASP A 144 -12.77 7.12 -19.64
CA ASP A 144 -12.83 8.58 -19.62
C ASP A 144 -12.13 9.15 -20.87
N PRO A 145 -12.79 10.02 -21.65
CA PRO A 145 -12.23 10.55 -22.90
C PRO A 145 -10.99 11.45 -22.70
N ARG A 146 -10.67 11.82 -21.47
CA ARG A 146 -9.49 12.63 -21.10
C ARG A 146 -8.29 11.78 -20.68
N ALA A 147 -8.46 10.46 -20.53
CA ALA A 147 -7.42 9.56 -20.08
C ALA A 147 -6.46 9.15 -21.21
N HIS A 148 -5.20 8.96 -20.88
CA HIS A 148 -4.17 8.36 -21.73
C HIS A 148 -3.81 6.95 -21.26
N ASP A 149 -2.98 6.26 -22.03
CA ASP A 149 -2.40 4.98 -21.61
C ASP A 149 -1.63 5.15 -20.29
N GLU A 150 -1.82 4.21 -19.36
CA GLU A 150 -1.28 4.21 -17.98
C GLU A 150 -1.88 5.23 -17.00
N ASP A 151 -2.79 6.11 -17.44
CA ASP A 151 -3.53 6.98 -16.51
C ASP A 151 -4.38 6.13 -15.54
N GLY A 152 -4.49 6.60 -14.29
CA GLY A 152 -5.25 5.90 -13.25
C GLY A 152 -4.51 4.73 -12.59
N LEU A 153 -3.25 4.47 -12.95
CA LEU A 153 -2.37 3.59 -12.20
C LEU A 153 -1.44 4.42 -11.30
N PHE A 154 -1.46 4.13 -9.99
CA PHE A 154 -0.45 4.63 -9.06
C PHE A 154 0.35 3.46 -8.49
N THR A 155 1.65 3.43 -8.76
CA THR A 155 2.57 2.41 -8.26
C THR A 155 3.46 2.96 -7.16
N TRP A 156 3.55 2.24 -6.04
CA TRP A 156 4.51 2.53 -4.98
C TRP A 156 5.35 1.30 -4.62
N ASN A 157 6.66 1.42 -4.87
CA ASN A 157 7.65 0.43 -4.46
C ASN A 157 8.16 0.78 -3.06
N ILE A 158 7.46 0.32 -2.02
CA ILE A 158 7.88 0.50 -0.63
C ILE A 158 9.18 -0.29 -0.41
N PRO A 159 10.23 0.30 0.18
CA PRO A 159 11.45 -0.43 0.49
C PRO A 159 11.14 -1.67 1.35
N PRO A 160 11.56 -2.89 0.95
CA PRO A 160 11.23 -4.11 1.70
C PRO A 160 11.71 -4.12 3.16
N GLU A 161 12.83 -3.45 3.44
CA GLU A 161 13.35 -3.22 4.78
C GLU A 161 12.41 -2.35 5.62
N ALA A 162 11.79 -1.33 5.01
CA ALA A 162 10.82 -0.47 5.68
C ALA A 162 9.55 -1.25 6.05
N VAL A 163 9.09 -2.14 5.17
CA VAL A 163 7.96 -3.03 5.46
C VAL A 163 8.29 -3.99 6.61
N SER A 164 9.49 -4.55 6.62
CA SER A 164 9.94 -5.48 7.65
C SER A 164 10.03 -4.81 9.02
N GLU A 165 10.59 -3.60 9.09
CA GLU A 165 10.67 -2.83 10.33
C GLU A 165 9.31 -2.30 10.78
N ALA A 166 8.46 -1.87 9.85
CA ALA A 166 7.07 -1.52 10.15
C ALA A 166 6.34 -2.69 10.82
N SER A 167 6.51 -3.91 10.30
CA SER A 167 5.97 -5.12 10.91
C SER A 167 6.46 -5.32 12.35
N ARG A 168 7.75 -5.04 12.65
CA ARG A 168 8.29 -5.09 14.01
C ARG A 168 7.70 -4.02 14.93
N ILE A 169 7.64 -2.76 14.48
CA ILE A 169 7.11 -1.63 15.25
C ILE A 169 5.65 -1.88 15.65
N MET A 170 4.86 -2.44 14.73
CA MET A 170 3.46 -2.76 14.99
C MET A 170 3.29 -3.90 16.00
N GLY A 171 4.26 -4.81 16.09
CA GLY A 171 4.23 -5.98 16.97
C GLY A 171 3.30 -7.08 16.47
N GLU A 172 3.32 -8.24 17.14
CA GLU A 172 2.53 -9.41 16.71
C GLU A 172 1.02 -9.21 16.88
N ALA A 173 0.26 -9.89 16.01
CA ALA A 173 -1.16 -10.16 16.24
C ALA A 173 -1.29 -10.93 17.55
N ARG A 174 -2.01 -10.38 18.54
CA ARG A 174 -2.43 -11.18 19.70
C ARG A 174 -3.67 -11.99 19.37
#